data_AF-A0A9X6NRZ4-F1
#
_entry.id   AF-A0A9X6NRZ4-F1
#
_cell.length_a   1.000
_cell.length_b   1.000
_cell.length_c   1.000
_cell.angle_alpha   90.00
_cell.angle_beta   90.00
_cell.angle_gamma   90.00
#
_symmetry.space_group_name_H-M   'P 1'
#
loop_
_entity.id
_entity.type
_entity.pdbx_description
1 polymer ?
#
loop_
_entity_poly.entity_id
_entity_poly.type
_entity_poly.pdbx_seq_one_letter_code
_entity_poly.pdbx_strand_id
1 'polypeptide(L)' 'MEQPLFLLVLQFIAFILIICIVYGMLYNTVLKLNMPKWTAHIVATVFSFGIAYQAFINFI' A
#
# COMPACT_ATOMS: atom_id res chain seq x y z
N MET A 1 -27.00 1.99 14.26
CA MET A 1 -26.06 1.17 15.06
C MET A 1 -24.71 1.84 14.90
N GLU A 2 -24.22 2.49 15.95
CA GLU A 2 -22.93 3.18 15.94
C GLU A 2 -21.83 2.14 15.68
N GLN A 3 -21.30 2.13 14.46
CA GLN A 3 -20.10 1.35 14.17
C GLN A 3 -19.03 1.84 15.15
N PRO A 4 -18.51 0.99 16.05
CA PRO A 4 -17.64 1.46 17.11
C PRO A 4 -16.43 2.11 16.45
N LEU A 5 -16.12 3.36 16.84
CA LEU A 5 -14.96 4.12 16.35
C LEU A 5 -13.68 3.27 16.34
N PHE A 6 -13.58 2.34 17.30
CA PHE A 6 -12.53 1.33 17.37
C PHE A 6 -12.34 0.51 16.07
N LEU A 7 -13.42 -0.01 15.47
CA LEU A 7 -13.32 -0.80 14.24
C LEU A 7 -12.87 0.05 13.05
N LEU A 8 -13.31 1.31 12.99
CA LEU A 8 -12.91 2.24 11.92
C LEU A 8 -11.41 2.57 12.00
N VAL A 9 -10.91 2.81 13.22
CA VAL A 9 -9.47 3.04 13.46
C VAL A 9 -8.66 1.78 13.15
N LEU A 10 -9.11 0.60 13.60
CA LEU A 10 -8.45 -0.66 13.33
C LEU A 10 -8.36 -0.95 11.83
N GLN A 11 -9.43 -0.67 11.10
CA GLN A 11 -9.47 -0.82 9.65
C GLN A 11 -8.52 0.15 8.94
N PHE A 12 -8.41 1.39 9.40
CA PHE A 12 -7.46 2.37 8.85
C PHE A 12 -6.01 1.94 9.07
N ILE A 13 -5.69 1.41 10.26
CA ILE A 13 -4.37 0.86 10.57
C ILE A 13 -4.07 -0.35 9.67
N ALA A 14 -5.02 -1.28 9.51
CA ALA A 14 -4.86 -2.43 8.64
C ALA A 14 -4.62 -2.01 7.17
N PHE A 15 -5.33 -0.99 6.70
CA PHE A 15 -5.16 -0.45 5.36
C PHE A 15 -3.74 0.09 5.12
N ILE A 16 -3.20 0.87 6.06
CA ILE A 16 -1.83 1.39 6.01
C ILE A 16 -0.81 0.23 6.03
N LEU A 17 -1.01 -0.76 6.90
CA LEU A 17 -0.12 -1.92 6.98
C LEU A 17 -0.06 -2.69 5.66
N ILE A 18 -1.21 -2.92 5.00
CA ILE A 18 -1.27 -3.59 3.70
C ILE A 18 -0.46 -2.81 2.66
N ILE A 19 -0.61 -1.48 2.58
CA ILE A 19 0.13 -0.64 1.63
C ILE A 19 1.65 -0.73 1.88
N CYS A 20 2.08 -0.70 3.14
CA CYS A 20 3.49 -0.85 3.50
C CYS A 20 4.05 -2.22 3.11
N ILE A 21 3.28 -3.30 3.33
CA ILE A 21 3.69 -4.66 2.94
C ILE A 21 3.80 -4.77 1.42
N VAL A 22 2.81 -4.26 0.68
CA VAL A 22 2.81 -4.22 -0.80
C VAL A 22 4.02 -3.45 -1.32
N TYR A 23 4.32 -2.29 -0.73
CA TYR A 23 5.49 -1.50 -1.08
C TYR A 23 6.80 -2.29 -0.89
N GLY A 24 6.97 -2.94 0.27
CA GLY A 24 8.15 -3.73 0.56
C GLY A 24 8.34 -4.90 -0.41
N MET A 25 7.25 -5.60 -0.74
CA MET A 25 7.27 -6.70 -1.72
C MET A 25 7.64 -6.20 -3.12
N LEU A 26 7.04 -5.10 -3.58
CA LEU A 26 7.33 -4.50 -4.88
C LEU A 26 8.76 -4.01 -4.96
N TYR A 27 9.24 -3.28 -3.95
CA TYR A 27 10.61 -2.80 -3.89
C TYR A 27 11.62 -3.94 -3.99
N ASN A 28 11.43 -5.01 -3.21
CA ASN A 28 12.31 -6.18 -3.25
C ASN A 28 12.23 -6.91 -4.60
N THR A 29 11.04 -6.99 -5.21
CA THR A 29 10.85 -7.61 -6.53
C THR A 29 11.58 -6.82 -7.61
N VAL A 30 11.44 -5.48 -7.62
CA VAL A 30 12.11 -4.62 -8.59
C VAL A 30 13.63 -4.62 -8.41
N LEU A 31 14.12 -4.70 -7.17
CA LEU A 31 15.55 -4.90 -6.91
C LEU A 31 16.06 -6.24 -7.45
N LYS A 32 15.27 -7.32 -7.33
CA LYS A 32 15.62 -8.64 -7.90
C LYS A 32 15.62 -8.66 -9.43
N LEU A 33 14.92 -7.71 -10.08
CA LEU A 33 14.99 -7.49 -11.53
C LEU A 33 16.27 -6.75 -11.98
N ASN A 34 17.23 -6.57 -11.07
CA ASN A 34 18.51 -5.89 -11.32
C ASN A 34 18.34 -4.42 -11.78
N MET A 35 17.22 -3.80 -11.42
CA MET A 35 16.95 -2.38 -11.69
C MET A 35 17.64 -1.50 -10.66
N PRO A 36 18.01 -0.25 -11.03
CA PRO A 36 18.63 0.67 -10.09
C PRO A 36 17.67 1.04 -8.96
N LYS A 37 18.22 1.28 -7.76
CA LYS A 37 17.46 1.52 -6.51
C LYS A 37 16.44 2.65 -6.64
N TRP A 38 16.76 3.71 -7.39
CA TRP A 38 15.85 4.83 -7.62
C TRP A 38 14.61 4.40 -8.42
N THR A 39 14.77 3.53 -9.43
CA THR A 39 13.64 2.95 -10.18
C THR A 39 12.80 2.04 -9.29
N ALA A 40 13.44 1.23 -8.43
CA ALA A 40 12.71 0.40 -7.46
C ALA A 40 11.85 1.24 -6.51
N HIS A 41 12.37 2.38 -6.03
CA HIS A 41 11.61 3.32 -5.22
C HIS A 41 10.42 3.93 -5.97
N ILE A 42 10.63 4.40 -7.21
CA ILE A 42 9.57 5.03 -8.00
C ILE A 42 8.47 4.01 -8.31
N VAL A 43 8.83 2.82 -8.79
CA VAL A 43 7.86 1.77 -9.15
C VAL A 43 7.07 1.32 -7.93
N ALA A 44 7.75 1.03 -6.82
CA ALA A 44 7.08 0.63 -5.58
C ALA A 44 6.13 1.74 -5.08
N THR A 45 6.56 3.01 -5.13
CA THR A 45 5.73 4.14 -4.70
C THR A 45 4.48 4.28 -5.58
N VAL A 46 4.64 4.32 -6.90
CA VAL A 46 3.54 4.52 -7.84
C VAL A 46 2.54 3.36 -7.78
N PHE A 47 3.01 2.11 -7.74
CA PHE A 47 2.11 0.97 -7.62
C PHE A 47 1.40 0.93 -6.27
N SER A 48 2.10 1.16 -5.16
CA SER A 48 1.47 1.19 -3.84
C SER A 48 0.46 2.32 -3.72
N PHE A 49 0.74 3.52 -4.27
CA PHE A 49 -0.22 4.62 -4.32
C PHE A 49 -1.42 4.29 -5.22
N GLY A 50 -1.20 3.68 -6.38
CA GLY A 50 -2.28 3.27 -7.29
C GLY A 50 -3.22 2.26 -6.65
N ILE A 51 -2.66 1.25 -5.97
CA ILE A 51 -3.44 0.25 -5.22
C ILE A 51 -4.18 0.90 -4.05
N ALA A 52 -3.53 1.79 -3.31
CA ALA A 52 -4.17 2.53 -2.23
C ALA A 52 -5.34 3.38 -2.74
N TYR A 53 -5.15 4.10 -3.84
CA TYR A 53 -6.18 4.93 -4.45
C TYR A 53 -7.36 4.07 -4.94
N GLN A 54 -7.09 2.99 -5.67
CA GLN A 54 -8.13 2.09 -6.15
C GLN A 54 -8.91 1.46 -4.99
N ALA A 55 -8.21 1.01 -3.95
CA ALA A 55 -8.84 0.43 -2.77
C ALA A 55 -9.65 1.47 -1.98
N PHE A 56 -9.21 2.74 -1.94
CA PHE A 56 -9.95 3.82 -1.31
C PHE A 56 -11.22 4.18 -2.10
N ILE A 57 -11.15 4.28 -3.42
CA ILE A 57 -12.32 4.57 -4.27
C ILE A 57 -13.34 3.43 -4.23
N ASN A 58 -12.89 2.17 -4.26
CA ASN A 58 -13.79 1.01 -4.16
C ASN A 58 -14.38 0.82 -2.75
N PHE A 59 -13.86 1.52 -1.75
CA PHE A 59 -14.34 1.45 -0.37
C PHE A 59 -15.40 2.53 -0.05
N ILE A 60 -15.51 3.57 -0.90
CA ILE A 60 -16.55 4.60 -0.89
C ILE A 60 -17.80 4.11 -1.63
#